data_AF-A0A0K0FWH4-F1
#
_entry.id   AF-A0A0K0FWH4-F1
#
_cell.length_a   1.000
_cell.length_b   1.000
_cell.length_c   1.000
_cell.angle_alpha   90.00
_cell.angle_beta   90.00
_cell.angle_gamma   90.00
#
_symmetry.space_group_name_H-M   'P 1'
#
loop_
_entity.id
_entity.type
_entity.pdbx_description
1 polymer ?
#
loop_
_entity_poly.entity_id
_entity_poly.type
_entity_poly.pdbx_seq_one_letter_code
_entity_poly.pdbx_strand_id
1 'polypeptide(L)' 'MTFEGKVISCKAAVAWAPNTPLSIETVEVAPPKEHEVRVK' A
#
# COMPACT_ATOMS: atom_id res chain seq x y z
N MET A 1 -5.02 13.67 10.54
CA MET A 1 -4.44 12.36 10.92
C MET A 1 -3.06 12.31 10.32
N THR A 2 -2.00 12.24 11.15
CA THR A 2 -0.61 12.30 10.69
C THR A 2 -0.05 10.88 10.57
N PHE A 3 0.42 10.53 9.36
CA PHE A 3 0.98 9.21 9.04
C PHE A 3 2.50 9.26 8.77
N GLU A 4 3.13 10.41 9.01
CA GLU A 4 4.57 10.62 8.80
C GLU A 4 5.39 9.63 9.63
N GLY A 5 6.35 8.96 8.98
CA GLY A 5 7.20 7.95 9.61
C GLY A 5 6.50 6.67 10.07
N LYS A 6 5.19 6.51 9.81
CA LYS A 6 4.40 5.33 10.23
C LYS A 6 3.96 4.49 9.05
N VAL A 7 3.78 3.19 9.31
CA VAL A 7 3.09 2.26 8.41
C VAL A 7 1.62 2.67 8.29
N ILE A 8 1.07 2.64 7.07
CA ILE A 8 -0.35 2.91 6.80
C ILE A 8 -1.02 1.60 6.40
N SER A 9 -2.17 1.29 6.96
CA SER A 9 -3.04 0.22 6.47
C SER A 9 -4.10 0.80 5.52
N CYS A 10 -4.14 0.37 4.27
CA CYS A 10 -5.12 0.82 3.28
C CYS A 10 -5.64 -0.34 2.41
N LYS A 11 -6.77 -0.12 1.72
CA LYS A 11 -7.29 -1.10 0.77
C LYS A 11 -6.52 -1.03 -0.54
N ALA A 12 -6.15 -2.19 -1.07
CA ALA A 12 -5.54 -2.34 -2.38
C ALA A 12 -6.17 -3.51 -3.15
N ALA A 13 -6.04 -3.46 -4.48
CA ALA A 13 -6.38 -4.58 -5.36
C ALA A 13 -5.08 -5.33 -5.70
N VAL A 14 -4.92 -6.54 -5.14
CA VAL A 14 -3.69 -7.33 -5.25
C VAL A 14 -3.85 -8.43 -6.31
N ALA A 15 -2.86 -8.53 -7.20
CA ALA A 15 -2.77 -9.60 -8.19
C ALA A 15 -1.89 -10.74 -7.65
N TRP A 16 -2.52 -11.85 -7.25
CA TRP A 16 -1.81 -13.02 -6.73
C TRP A 16 -1.32 -13.97 -7.83
N ALA A 17 -2.02 -14.03 -8.95
CA ALA A 17 -1.67 -14.87 -10.09
C ALA A 17 -2.07 -14.20 -11.42
N PRO A 18 -1.45 -14.56 -12.54
CA PRO A 18 -1.89 -14.13 -13.87
C PRO A 18 -3.28 -14.67 -14.19
N ASN A 19 -4.09 -13.89 -14.90
CA ASN A 19 -5.43 -14.27 -15.38
C ASN A 19 -6.45 -14.62 -14.26
N THR A 20 -6.22 -14.18 -13.03
CA THR A 20 -7.20 -14.29 -11.94
C THR A 20 -7.80 -12.92 -11.58
N PRO A 21 -9.03 -12.85 -11.06
CA PRO A 21 -9.57 -11.61 -10.51
C PRO A 21 -8.68 -11.04 -9.41
N LEU A 22 -8.65 -9.72 -9.30
CA LEU A 22 -7.91 -9.03 -8.23
C LEU A 22 -8.56 -9.28 -6.87
N SER A 23 -7.73 -9.49 -5.85
CA SER A 23 -8.16 -9.58 -4.46
C SER A 23 -8.23 -8.19 -3.85
N ILE A 24 -9.36 -7.83 -3.23
CA ILE A 24 -9.45 -6.58 -2.46
C ILE A 24 -9.10 -6.87 -1.00
N GLU A 25 -7.97 -6.35 -0.55
CA GLU A 25 -7.47 -6.62 0.79
C GLU A 25 -6.78 -5.41 1.42
N THR A 26 -6.56 -5.48 2.72
CA THR A 26 -5.83 -4.46 3.48
C THR A 26 -4.35 -4.74 3.41
N VAL A 27 -3.58 -3.77 2.91
CA VAL A 27 -2.11 -3.85 2.80
C VAL A 27 -1.45 -2.84 3.71
N GLU A 28 -0.22 -3.14 4.13
CA GLU A 28 0.63 -2.24 4.90
C GLU A 28 1.61 -1.51 3.96
N VAL A 29 1.52 -0.18 3.94
CA VAL A 29 2.40 0.69 3.16
C VAL A 29 3.43 1.32 4.10
N ALA A 30 4.69 0.95 3.90
CA ALA A 30 5.82 1.51 4.63
C ALA A 30 5.96 3.04 4.44
N PRO A 31 6.62 3.75 5.36
CA PRO A 31 7.01 5.13 5.13
C PRO A 31 7.99 5.26 3.95
N PRO A 32 7.98 6.39 3.22
CA PRO A 32 8.95 6.61 2.15
C PRO A 32 10.36 6.72 2.71
N LYS A 33 11.34 6.22 1.96
CA LYS A 33 12.77 6.38 2.23
C LYS A 33 13.29 7.72 1.68
N GLU A 34 14.60 7.93 1.77
CA GLU A 34 15.27 9.09 1.20
C GLU A 34 14.98 9.20 -0.30
N HIS A 35 14.53 10.39 -0.74
CA HIS A 35 14.12 10.67 -2.11
C HIS A 35 12.92 9.87 -2.65
N GLU A 36 12.14 9.19 -1.80
CA GLU A 36 10.86 8.57 -2.18
C GLU A 36 9.66 9.46 -1.80
N VAL A 37 8.53 9.28 -2.49
CA VAL A 37 7.28 10.00 -2.20
C VAL A 37 6.14 8.99 -2.06
N ARG A 38 5.41 9.06 -0.94
CA ARG A 38 4.19 8.27 -0.70
C ARG A 38 2.95 9.12 -0.97
N VAL A 39 2.10 8.68 -1.91
CA VAL A 39 0.90 9.40 -2.38
C VAL A 39 -0.36 8.78 -1.78
N LYS A 40 -1.38 9.61 -1.54
CA LYS A 40 -2.71 9.17 -1.08
C LYS A 40 -3.58 8.76 -2.26
#